data_AF-A0A174JDQ4-F1
#
_entry.id   AF-A0A174JDQ4-F1
#
_cell.length_a   1.000
_cell.length_b   1.000
_cell.length_c   1.000
_cell.angle_alpha   90.00
_cell.angle_beta   90.00
_cell.angle_gamma   90.00
#
_symmetry.space_group_name_H-M   'P 1'
#
loop_
_entity.id
_entity.type
_entity.pdbx_description
1 polymer ?
#
loop_
_entity_poly.entity_id
_entity_poly.type
_entity_poly.pdbx_seq_one_letter_code
_entity_poly.pdbx_strand_id
1 'polypeptide(L)'
;MKKILFLLAMLPMFVFIACSSDDEAEEIIKYSSIKIQVEGRDSYYEDDQAMRQPALIEIYEGSHIEKKDINKVGIAYDTENNVEVKAVATQDDKWTYVFDKAKIGKSYFIFVKTKKYPSLDFNEGAYSYKYVVAPLNENEEIEVNKVFTFNARPNQYEEWDSDITLNTSDYYVARYGDSREVINMREKYSPFYVTSSYDKYIVNNYTNKYYYYFNDIFYKGVTKTSHQYSAQYPQLLVTCMTDFRKEVTKLKEMYGEPFFNTVDIYSFDNSSSDYTKQDDFIISQEIMNGFKIFEYHFKSDKSVIKCKVSSLDDGRQIQPWAYTIATSYEANED
;
A
#
# COMPACT_ATOMS: atom_id res chain seq x y z
N MET A 1 -4.00 48.28 -49.23
CA MET A 1 -3.15 47.43 -48.35
C MET A 1 -2.89 48.19 -47.05
N LYS A 2 -3.12 47.53 -45.89
CA LYS A 2 -2.87 47.91 -44.46
C LYS A 2 -3.59 49.18 -43.95
N LYS A 3 -4.78 49.06 -43.33
CA LYS A 3 -5.15 48.74 -41.92
C LYS A 3 -4.88 49.87 -40.89
N ILE A 4 -5.99 50.58 -40.58
CA ILE A 4 -6.57 50.94 -39.26
C ILE A 4 -5.60 51.49 -38.21
N LEU A 5 -5.83 52.75 -37.81
CA LEU A 5 -5.38 53.28 -36.52
C LEU A 5 -6.46 54.17 -35.86
N PHE A 6 -6.71 53.81 -34.61
CA PHE A 6 -7.39 54.42 -33.47
C PHE A 6 -7.62 55.95 -33.41
N LEU A 7 -8.81 56.34 -32.93
CA LEU A 7 -9.10 57.59 -32.18
C LEU A 7 -9.81 57.16 -30.88
N LEU A 8 -9.19 57.13 -29.70
CA LEU A 8 -8.94 58.21 -28.73
C LEU A 8 -10.18 58.93 -28.18
N ALA A 9 -10.54 58.49 -26.97
CA ALA A 9 -11.07 59.20 -25.80
C ALA A 9 -12.46 59.86 -25.83
N MET A 10 -13.32 59.42 -24.89
CA MET A 10 -13.89 60.30 -23.85
C MET A 10 -14.44 59.50 -22.65
N LEU A 11 -14.02 59.95 -21.46
CA LEU A 11 -14.36 59.60 -20.05
C LEU A 11 -15.88 59.64 -19.72
N PRO A 12 -16.39 59.27 -18.50
CA PRO A 12 -15.71 59.02 -17.21
C PRO A 12 -16.14 57.76 -16.42
N MET A 13 -15.31 57.45 -15.42
CA MET A 13 -15.49 56.49 -14.34
C MET A 13 -16.42 57.05 -13.25
N PHE A 14 -17.50 56.36 -12.88
CA PHE A 14 -18.07 56.34 -11.52
C PHE A 14 -19.04 55.14 -11.32
N VAL A 15 -18.56 54.19 -10.52
CA VAL A 15 -19.19 53.27 -9.56
C VAL A 15 -20.72 53.07 -9.63
N PHE A 16 -21.13 51.82 -9.94
CA PHE A 16 -22.26 51.17 -9.28
C PHE A 16 -21.76 49.86 -8.65
N ILE A 17 -21.89 49.79 -7.32
CA ILE A 17 -21.71 48.58 -6.52
C ILE A 17 -22.81 47.59 -6.94
N ALA A 18 -22.40 46.42 -7.43
CA ALA A 18 -23.22 45.24 -7.42
C ALA A 18 -22.60 44.28 -6.40
N CYS A 19 -23.35 43.99 -5.35
CA CYS A 19 -23.06 42.93 -4.39
C CYS A 19 -22.79 41.62 -5.15
N SER A 20 -21.55 41.16 -5.17
CA SER A 20 -21.28 39.72 -5.25
C SER A 20 -20.84 39.31 -3.86
N SER A 21 -21.55 38.35 -3.28
CA SER A 21 -21.12 37.66 -2.07
C SER A 21 -19.64 37.30 -2.17
N ASP A 22 -18.89 37.72 -1.16
CA ASP A 22 -17.60 37.09 -0.83
C ASP A 22 -17.89 35.64 -0.45
N ASP A 23 -18.10 34.80 -1.46
CA ASP A 23 -17.80 33.38 -1.32
C ASP A 23 -16.27 33.30 -1.48
N GLU A 24 -15.56 33.51 -0.37
CA GLU A 24 -14.22 32.96 -0.22
C GLU A 24 -14.34 31.48 -0.61
N ALA A 25 -13.83 31.14 -1.79
CA ALA A 25 -13.76 29.76 -2.21
C ALA A 25 -12.92 29.04 -1.15
N GLU A 26 -13.57 28.29 -0.25
CA GLU A 26 -12.89 27.38 0.67
C GLU A 26 -11.98 26.51 -0.18
N GLU A 27 -10.67 26.77 -0.08
CA GLU A 27 -9.68 25.96 -0.75
C GLU A 27 -9.80 24.56 -0.15
N ILE A 28 -10.36 23.61 -0.91
CA ILE A 28 -10.53 22.24 -0.46
C ILE A 28 -9.12 21.66 -0.27
N ILE A 29 -8.65 21.64 0.98
CA ILE A 29 -7.35 21.04 1.33
C ILE A 29 -7.47 19.54 1.19
N LYS A 30 -6.68 18.99 0.28
CA LYS A 30 -6.60 17.55 0.01
C LYS A 30 -5.47 16.92 0.82
N TYR A 31 -5.68 15.69 1.26
CA TYR A 31 -4.76 14.95 2.12
C TYR A 31 -4.38 13.60 1.49
N SER A 32 -3.22 13.10 1.88
CA SER A 32 -2.63 11.80 1.53
C SER A 32 -2.08 11.15 2.82
N SER A 33 -1.53 9.95 2.70
CA SER A 33 -1.04 9.19 3.86
C SER A 33 0.49 9.03 3.87
N ILE A 34 1.09 9.14 5.04
CA ILE A 34 2.48 8.74 5.32
C ILE A 34 2.45 7.64 6.37
N LYS A 35 2.90 6.45 6.02
CA LYS A 35 3.06 5.33 6.95
C LYS A 35 4.50 5.24 7.41
N ILE A 36 4.70 5.22 8.72
CA ILE A 36 5.99 5.07 9.38
C ILE A 36 6.04 3.68 10.01
N GLN A 37 7.12 2.96 9.77
CA GLN A 37 7.46 1.71 10.44
C GLN A 37 8.82 1.83 11.10
N VAL A 38 8.92 1.28 12.32
CA VAL A 38 10.15 1.27 13.11
C VAL A 38 10.45 -0.14 13.58
N GLU A 39 11.63 -0.61 13.22
CA GLU A 39 12.14 -1.95 13.50
C GLU A 39 13.51 -1.85 14.19
N GLY A 40 13.96 -2.94 14.79
CA GLY A 40 15.29 -3.10 15.37
C GLY A 40 15.88 -4.45 14.98
N ARG A 41 17.17 -4.52 14.64
CA ARG A 41 17.83 -5.80 14.33
C ARG A 41 18.32 -6.48 15.58
N ASP A 42 17.67 -7.54 16.06
CA ASP A 42 18.17 -8.27 17.23
C ASP A 42 19.45 -9.05 16.89
N SER A 43 20.55 -8.76 17.58
CA SER A 43 21.83 -9.45 17.38
C SER A 43 22.01 -10.69 18.26
N TYR A 44 21.00 -11.06 19.07
CA TYR A 44 21.12 -12.18 20.02
C TYR A 44 20.92 -13.57 19.41
N TYR A 45 20.33 -13.65 18.22
CA TYR A 45 20.09 -14.91 17.51
C TYR A 45 20.90 -14.95 16.22
N GLU A 46 21.41 -16.12 15.85
CA GLU A 46 22.24 -16.31 14.64
C GLU A 46 21.52 -15.97 13.32
N ASP A 47 20.21 -15.71 13.38
CA ASP A 47 19.39 -15.20 12.30
C ASP A 47 19.14 -13.69 12.50
N ASP A 48 19.73 -12.86 11.63
CA ASP A 48 19.63 -11.39 11.58
C ASP A 48 18.17 -10.93 11.26
N GLN A 49 17.25 -11.11 12.21
CA GLN A 49 15.82 -10.79 12.05
C GLN A 49 15.49 -9.39 12.59
N ALA A 50 14.85 -8.58 11.74
CA ALA A 50 14.24 -7.33 12.17
C ALA A 50 13.01 -7.61 13.05
N MET A 51 12.99 -7.03 14.25
CA MET A 51 11.88 -7.11 15.19
C MET A 51 11.21 -5.74 15.34
N ARG A 52 9.92 -5.73 15.69
CA ARG A 52 9.17 -4.48 15.92
C ARG A 52 9.74 -3.74 17.12
N GLN A 53 10.11 -2.47 16.93
CA GLN A 53 10.73 -1.66 17.97
C GLN A 53 9.79 -0.51 18.36
N PRO A 54 9.35 -0.41 19.63
CA PRO A 54 8.57 0.74 20.08
C PRO A 54 9.39 2.03 20.00
N ALA A 55 8.78 3.07 19.45
CA ALA A 55 9.39 4.37 19.22
C ALA A 55 8.45 5.53 19.56
N LEU A 56 9.06 6.66 19.90
CA LEU A 56 8.48 7.99 19.81
C LEU A 56 8.58 8.43 18.35
N ILE A 57 7.45 8.76 17.73
CA ILE A 57 7.35 9.24 16.36
C ILE A 57 6.78 10.66 16.40
N GLU A 58 7.49 11.60 15.81
CA GLU A 58 7.07 13.00 15.70
C GLU A 58 7.11 13.44 14.24
N ILE A 59 6.08 14.14 13.79
CA ILE A 59 5.96 14.63 12.42
C ILE A 59 5.80 16.15 12.47
N TYR A 60 6.55 16.85 11.64
CA TYR A 60 6.54 18.30 11.53
C TYR A 60 6.31 18.68 10.06
N GLU A 61 5.44 19.65 9.79
CA GLU A 61 5.24 20.19 8.44
C GLU A 61 6.37 21.19 8.13
N GLY A 62 7.08 21.01 7.01
CA GLY A 62 8.17 21.88 6.56
C GLY A 62 9.34 21.14 5.93
N SER A 63 10.14 21.85 5.12
CA SER A 63 11.34 21.33 4.44
C SER A 63 12.65 21.71 5.13
N HIS A 64 12.60 22.62 6.10
CA HIS A 64 13.77 23.19 6.77
C HIS A 64 13.62 23.07 8.29
N ILE A 65 13.35 21.86 8.77
CA ILE A 65 13.05 21.59 10.19
C ILE A 65 14.20 20.82 10.84
N GLU A 66 14.70 21.28 11.98
CA GLU A 66 15.72 20.58 12.75
C GLU A 66 15.29 20.30 14.20
N LYS A 67 15.83 19.23 14.78
CA LYS A 67 15.63 18.88 16.18
C LYS A 67 16.85 19.28 17.01
N LYS A 68 16.88 20.53 17.50
CA LYS A 68 17.98 21.04 18.35
C LYS A 68 18.14 20.26 19.66
N ASP A 69 17.01 19.89 20.27
CA ASP A 69 16.95 19.03 21.46
C ASP A 69 16.12 17.79 21.14
N ILE A 70 16.79 16.65 21.05
CA ILE A 70 16.20 15.34 20.75
C ILE A 70 15.36 14.76 21.89
N ASN A 71 15.44 15.34 23.10
CA ASN A 71 14.66 14.92 24.27
C ASN A 71 13.43 15.81 24.52
N LYS A 72 13.39 17.01 23.93
CA LYS A 72 12.25 17.92 24.05
C LYS A 72 11.10 17.47 23.16
N VAL A 73 10.16 16.70 23.70
CA VAL A 73 9.04 16.12 22.93
C VAL A 73 8.17 17.19 22.25
N GLY A 74 7.85 16.96 20.99
CA GLY A 74 6.87 17.72 20.20
C GLY A 74 7.33 19.09 19.70
N ILE A 75 8.60 19.45 19.88
CA ILE A 75 9.15 20.78 19.53
C ILE A 75 10.40 20.65 18.65
N ALA A 76 10.35 21.20 17.45
CA ALA A 76 11.48 21.36 16.54
C ALA A 76 11.70 22.84 16.22
N TYR A 77 12.61 23.15 15.30
CA TYR A 77 12.91 24.50 14.86
C TYR A 77 12.92 24.59 13.35
N ASP A 78 12.32 25.64 12.81
CA ASP A 78 12.53 26.04 11.42
C ASP A 78 13.90 26.72 11.32
N THR A 79 14.80 26.19 10.47
CA THR A 79 16.17 26.69 10.33
C THR A 79 16.28 27.96 9.52
N GLU A 80 15.31 28.25 8.64
CA GLU A 80 15.29 29.49 7.87
C GLU A 80 14.78 30.66 8.71
N ASN A 81 13.71 30.42 9.47
CA ASN A 81 13.03 31.45 10.25
C ASN A 81 13.49 31.49 11.71
N ASN A 82 14.25 30.50 12.17
CA ASN A 82 14.73 30.32 13.54
C ASN A 82 13.62 30.42 14.60
N VAL A 83 12.46 29.84 14.31
CA VAL A 83 11.29 29.80 15.19
C VAL A 83 10.99 28.36 15.63
N GLU A 84 10.41 28.22 16.82
CA GLU A 84 9.92 26.91 17.29
C GLU A 84 8.73 26.45 16.43
N VAL A 85 8.76 25.18 16.03
CA VAL A 85 7.69 24.51 15.29
C VAL A 85 7.16 23.36 16.13
N LYS A 86 5.84 23.28 16.27
CA LYS A 86 5.17 22.18 16.97
C LYS A 86 4.96 21.01 16.02
N ALA A 87 5.07 19.79 16.56
CA ALA A 87 4.72 18.61 15.80
C ALA A 87 3.23 18.65 15.40
N VAL A 88 2.95 18.31 14.14
CA VAL A 88 1.58 18.11 13.65
C VAL A 88 1.03 16.75 14.09
N ALA A 89 1.91 15.81 14.42
CA ALA A 89 1.57 14.55 15.07
C ALA A 89 2.70 14.10 16.00
N THR A 90 2.33 13.57 17.16
CA THR A 90 3.24 12.91 18.11
C THR A 90 2.60 11.62 18.57
N GLN A 91 3.33 10.52 18.45
CA GLN A 91 2.90 9.19 18.86
C GLN A 91 3.98 8.57 19.73
N ASP A 92 3.56 8.07 20.89
CA ASP A 92 4.43 7.42 21.85
C ASP A 92 4.22 5.90 21.83
N ASP A 93 5.30 5.16 22.06
CA ASP A 93 5.34 3.70 22.16
C ASP A 93 4.73 2.97 20.96
N LYS A 94 4.96 3.48 19.75
CA LYS A 94 4.48 2.89 18.49
C LYS A 94 5.64 2.33 17.67
N TRP A 95 5.45 1.14 17.11
CA TRP A 95 6.34 0.56 16.11
C TRP A 95 5.82 0.82 14.68
N THR A 96 4.56 1.24 14.53
CA THR A 96 4.00 1.72 13.26
C THR A 96 2.98 2.83 13.49
N TYR A 97 2.93 3.81 12.59
CA TYR A 97 1.96 4.90 12.62
C TYR A 97 1.60 5.32 11.19
N VAL A 98 0.30 5.51 10.92
CA VAL A 98 -0.19 6.09 9.66
C VAL A 98 -0.66 7.51 9.94
N PHE A 99 -0.03 8.47 9.28
CA PHE A 99 -0.40 9.87 9.29
C PHE A 99 -1.23 10.19 8.04
N ASP A 100 -2.55 10.19 8.19
CA ASP A 100 -3.58 10.35 7.15
C ASP A 100 -3.94 11.81 6.85
N LYS A 101 -3.21 12.76 7.44
CA LYS A 101 -3.43 14.21 7.31
C LYS A 101 -2.26 14.91 6.64
N ALA A 102 -1.51 14.20 5.81
CA ALA A 102 -0.42 14.79 5.06
C ALA A 102 -0.99 15.59 3.89
N LYS A 103 -0.89 16.92 3.95
CA LYS A 103 -1.29 17.81 2.87
C LYS A 103 -0.50 17.45 1.62
N ILE A 104 -1.23 17.21 0.54
CA ILE A 104 -0.67 16.75 -0.74
C ILE A 104 0.49 17.65 -1.20
N GLY A 105 1.61 17.03 -1.59
CA GLY A 105 2.81 17.72 -2.08
C GLY A 105 3.58 18.55 -1.04
N LYS A 106 3.17 18.56 0.24
CA LYS A 106 3.91 19.26 1.30
C LYS A 106 5.05 18.39 1.84
N SER A 107 6.13 19.06 2.24
CA SER A 107 7.27 18.41 2.91
C SER A 107 6.97 18.21 4.39
N TYR A 108 7.44 17.08 4.91
CA TYR A 108 7.33 16.68 6.29
C TYR A 108 8.69 16.21 6.81
N PHE A 109 9.05 16.64 8.01
CA PHE A 109 10.18 16.13 8.76
C PHE A 109 9.67 15.11 9.77
N ILE A 110 10.14 13.86 9.64
CA ILE A 110 9.77 12.74 10.50
C ILE A 110 10.95 12.48 11.43
N PHE A 111 10.72 12.60 12.72
CA PHE A 111 11.67 12.25 13.77
C PHE A 111 11.21 10.98 14.48
N VAL A 112 12.14 10.04 14.67
CA VAL A 112 11.89 8.78 15.38
C VAL A 112 12.95 8.58 16.45
N LYS A 113 12.53 8.16 17.64
CA LYS A 113 13.43 7.84 18.75
C LYS A 113 12.99 6.55 19.43
N THR A 114 13.90 5.61 19.61
CA THR A 114 13.59 4.31 20.24
C THR A 114 13.81 4.35 21.74
N LYS A 115 13.26 3.38 22.47
CA LYS A 115 13.67 3.16 23.87
C LYS A 115 14.99 2.38 23.91
N LYS A 116 15.91 2.77 24.79
CA LYS A 116 17.11 1.95 25.05
C LYS A 116 16.77 0.75 25.92
N TYR A 117 17.16 -0.44 25.47
CA TYR A 117 17.13 -1.64 26.31
C TYR A 117 18.35 -1.69 27.24
N PRO A 118 18.21 -2.10 28.52
CA PRO A 118 16.99 -2.51 29.22
C PRO A 118 16.26 -1.36 29.96
N SER A 119 16.79 -0.14 29.92
CA SER A 119 16.26 1.02 30.66
C SER A 119 14.83 1.43 30.27
N LEU A 120 14.41 1.07 29.06
CA LEU A 120 13.12 1.45 28.45
C LEU A 120 12.86 2.97 28.43
N ASP A 121 13.92 3.78 28.50
CA ASP A 121 13.87 5.25 28.46
C ASP A 121 14.20 5.77 27.06
N PHE A 122 13.40 6.71 26.56
CA PHE A 122 13.64 7.44 25.32
C PHE A 122 14.79 8.44 25.46
N ASN A 123 15.06 9.00 26.64
CA ASN A 123 16.16 9.95 26.83
C ASN A 123 17.54 9.32 26.59
N GLU A 124 17.61 8.00 26.60
CA GLU A 124 18.80 7.22 26.29
C GLU A 124 18.70 6.46 24.97
N GLY A 125 17.61 6.65 24.22
CA GLY A 125 17.35 6.00 22.94
C GLY A 125 18.24 6.46 21.79
N ALA A 126 18.43 5.61 20.79
CA ALA A 126 18.90 6.06 19.49
C ALA A 126 17.79 6.82 18.76
N TYR A 127 18.19 7.75 17.90
CA TYR A 127 17.24 8.56 17.14
C TYR A 127 17.62 8.63 15.67
N SER A 128 16.64 8.97 14.85
CA SER A 128 16.81 9.16 13.42
C SER A 128 15.77 10.15 12.91
N TYR A 129 16.02 10.73 11.74
CA TYR A 129 15.06 11.61 11.09
C TYR A 129 15.17 11.56 9.58
N LYS A 130 14.05 11.83 8.89
CA LYS A 130 13.96 11.83 7.43
C LYS A 130 12.98 12.89 6.96
N TYR A 131 13.32 13.53 5.84
CA TYR A 131 12.37 14.37 5.13
C TYR A 131 11.61 13.53 4.09
N VAL A 132 10.31 13.75 4.03
CA VAL A 132 9.40 13.10 3.10
C VAL A 132 8.53 14.16 2.45
N VAL A 133 8.25 14.03 1.16
CA VAL A 133 7.23 14.84 0.49
C VAL A 133 5.97 13.98 0.42
N ALA A 134 4.85 14.52 0.91
CA ALA A 134 3.57 13.87 0.84
C ALA A 134 3.17 13.60 -0.62
N PRO A 135 2.53 12.46 -0.92
CA PRO A 135 2.09 12.12 -2.26
C PRO A 135 1.25 13.22 -2.94
N LEU A 136 1.21 13.20 -4.27
CA LEU A 136 0.46 14.17 -5.07
C LEU A 136 -1.03 13.81 -5.24
N ASN A 137 -1.46 12.67 -4.70
CA ASN A 137 -2.80 12.10 -4.88
C ASN A 137 -3.37 11.58 -3.54
N GLU A 138 -4.67 11.76 -3.33
CA GLU A 138 -5.38 11.45 -2.08
C GLU A 138 -5.40 9.96 -1.74
N ASN A 139 -5.29 9.10 -2.76
CA ASN A 139 -5.29 7.65 -2.59
C ASN A 139 -3.88 7.04 -2.51
N GLU A 140 -2.84 7.88 -2.52
CA GLU A 140 -1.46 7.41 -2.45
C GLU A 140 -0.97 7.46 -0.99
N GLU A 141 -0.27 6.40 -0.58
CA GLU A 141 0.46 6.35 0.68
C GLU A 141 1.96 6.27 0.40
N ILE A 142 2.78 6.90 1.24
CA ILE A 142 4.22 6.68 1.25
C ILE A 142 4.60 5.98 2.54
N GLU A 143 5.31 4.86 2.42
CA GLU A 143 5.80 4.08 3.53
C GLU A 143 7.30 4.33 3.74
N VAL A 144 7.66 4.69 4.96
CA VAL A 144 9.03 4.88 5.39
C VAL A 144 9.33 3.92 6.52
N ASN A 145 10.30 3.04 6.30
CA ASN A 145 10.77 2.09 7.30
C ASN A 145 12.12 2.56 7.87
N LYS A 146 12.25 2.58 9.19
CA LYS A 146 13.54 2.77 9.87
C LYS A 146 13.87 1.53 10.70
N VAL A 147 14.97 0.87 10.34
CA VAL A 147 15.54 -0.22 11.13
C VAL A 147 16.68 0.31 11.99
N PHE A 148 16.59 0.15 13.31
CA PHE A 148 17.64 0.53 14.25
C PHE A 148 18.60 -0.62 14.54
N THR A 149 19.87 -0.30 14.81
CA THR A 149 20.83 -1.31 15.28
C THR A 149 20.59 -1.66 16.74
N PHE A 150 20.56 -2.94 17.07
CA PHE A 150 20.55 -3.39 18.47
C PHE A 150 21.93 -3.13 19.07
N ASN A 151 21.97 -2.44 20.21
CA ASN A 151 23.15 -1.85 20.87
C ASN A 151 23.61 -0.46 20.37
N ALA A 152 22.74 0.30 19.71
CA ALA A 152 23.01 1.72 19.48
C ALA A 152 23.35 2.43 20.81
N ARG A 153 24.36 3.31 20.78
CA ARG A 153 24.76 4.08 21.97
C ARG A 153 23.65 5.05 22.37
N PRO A 154 23.61 5.47 23.65
CA PRO A 154 22.63 6.45 24.07
C PRO A 154 22.71 7.73 23.24
N ASN A 155 21.56 8.19 22.74
CA ASN A 155 21.46 9.38 21.89
C ASN A 155 22.32 9.31 20.63
N GLN A 156 22.54 8.12 20.09
CA GLN A 156 23.22 7.95 18.80
C GLN A 156 22.24 8.26 17.66
N TYR A 157 22.67 9.12 16.74
CA TYR A 157 22.02 9.25 15.44
C TYR A 157 22.32 8.02 14.60
N GLU A 158 21.29 7.46 13.99
CA GLU A 158 21.44 6.48 12.92
C GLU A 158 20.84 7.02 11.63
N GLU A 159 21.55 6.84 10.52
CA GLU A 159 20.99 7.16 9.20
C GLU A 159 19.80 6.24 8.88
N TRP A 160 18.87 6.74 8.07
CA TRP A 160 17.82 5.90 7.51
C TRP A 160 18.44 5.00 6.44
N ASP A 161 18.15 3.71 6.52
CA ASP A 161 18.33 2.83 5.38
C ASP A 161 17.47 3.40 4.24
N SER A 162 18.01 3.45 3.04
CA SER A 162 17.62 4.36 1.95
C SER A 162 16.18 4.24 1.41
N ASP A 163 15.34 3.37 1.94
CA ASP A 163 14.12 2.97 1.27
C ASP A 163 12.94 3.85 1.72
N ILE A 164 12.62 4.84 0.90
CA ILE A 164 11.25 5.36 0.83
C ILE A 164 10.52 4.44 -0.13
N THR A 165 9.62 3.63 0.39
CA THR A 165 8.72 2.83 -0.45
C THR A 165 7.46 3.65 -0.61
N LEU A 166 7.21 4.26 -1.76
CA LEU A 166 5.85 4.76 -2.03
C LEU A 166 4.92 3.55 -1.97
N ASN A 167 4.12 3.44 -0.92
CA ASN A 167 3.08 2.42 -0.83
C ASN A 167 1.86 2.92 -1.60
N THR A 168 2.10 3.21 -2.87
CA THR A 168 1.04 3.20 -3.85
C THR A 168 0.84 1.76 -4.21
N SER A 169 -0.40 1.29 -4.28
CA SER A 169 -0.73 -0.04 -4.78
C SER A 169 -0.13 -0.19 -6.19
N ASP A 170 1.10 -0.70 -6.27
CA ASP A 170 2.01 -0.57 -7.43
C ASP A 170 1.77 -1.65 -8.50
N TYR A 171 0.50 -1.97 -8.77
CA TYR A 171 0.16 -2.88 -9.86
C TYR A 171 -0.94 -2.25 -10.70
N TYR A 172 -0.57 -1.93 -11.94
CA TYR A 172 -1.58 -1.76 -12.96
C TYR A 172 -2.21 -3.12 -13.19
N VAL A 173 -3.41 -3.36 -12.66
CA VAL A 173 -4.18 -4.57 -12.97
C VAL A 173 -4.50 -4.55 -14.46
N ALA A 174 -3.60 -5.15 -15.25
CA ALA A 174 -3.69 -5.17 -16.70
C ALA A 174 -5.02 -5.80 -17.10
N ARG A 175 -5.78 -5.05 -17.90
CA ARG A 175 -7.02 -5.51 -18.49
C ARG A 175 -6.68 -6.22 -19.79
N TYR A 176 -7.59 -7.09 -20.19
CA TYR A 176 -7.52 -7.72 -21.48
C TYR A 176 -7.41 -6.67 -22.61
N GLY A 177 -6.37 -6.80 -23.44
CA GLY A 177 -6.10 -5.91 -24.57
C GLY A 177 -5.15 -4.73 -24.28
N ASP A 178 -4.62 -4.60 -23.06
CA ASP A 178 -3.60 -3.59 -22.79
C ASP A 178 -2.28 -3.94 -23.49
N SER A 179 -1.74 -2.99 -24.26
CA SER A 179 -0.43 -3.17 -24.88
C SER A 179 0.68 -3.14 -23.83
N ARG A 180 1.84 -3.69 -24.18
CA ARG A 180 3.04 -3.61 -23.33
C ARG A 180 3.42 -2.16 -23.01
N GLU A 181 3.20 -1.22 -23.93
CA GLU A 181 3.41 0.20 -23.62
C GLU A 181 2.42 0.70 -22.57
N VAL A 182 1.14 0.32 -22.63
CA VAL A 182 0.14 0.73 -21.63
C VAL A 182 0.49 0.23 -20.24
N ILE A 183 0.96 -1.01 -20.15
CA ILE A 183 1.43 -1.59 -18.88
C ILE A 183 2.69 -0.84 -18.41
N ASN A 184 3.70 -0.68 -19.26
CA ASN A 184 4.94 0.02 -18.90
C ASN A 184 4.74 1.51 -18.54
N MET A 185 3.71 2.17 -19.08
CA MET A 185 3.38 3.56 -18.73
C MET A 185 2.67 3.69 -17.37
N ARG A 186 2.06 2.60 -16.87
CA ARG A 186 1.22 2.60 -15.66
C ARG A 186 1.85 1.85 -14.50
N GLU A 187 2.77 0.93 -14.78
CA GLU A 187 3.61 0.26 -13.80
C GLU A 187 4.79 1.16 -13.39
N LYS A 188 5.06 1.28 -12.09
CA LYS A 188 6.13 2.14 -11.56
C LYS A 188 7.49 1.42 -11.44
N TYR A 189 7.54 0.08 -11.50
CA TYR A 189 8.77 -0.72 -11.40
C TYR A 189 9.15 -1.42 -12.69
N SER A 190 10.43 -1.78 -12.79
CA SER A 190 10.92 -2.66 -13.86
C SER A 190 10.62 -4.13 -13.53
N PRO A 191 10.24 -4.95 -14.53
CA PRO A 191 10.00 -6.37 -14.32
C PRO A 191 11.26 -7.11 -13.83
N PHE A 192 11.05 -8.05 -12.91
CA PHE A 192 12.12 -8.94 -12.41
C PHE A 192 12.66 -9.85 -13.52
N TYR A 193 11.79 -10.24 -14.46
CA TYR A 193 12.17 -11.12 -15.56
C TYR A 193 11.39 -10.73 -16.81
N VAL A 194 12.13 -10.60 -17.92
CA VAL A 194 11.64 -10.18 -19.22
C VAL A 194 11.97 -11.23 -20.26
N THR A 195 10.99 -11.60 -21.07
CA THR A 195 11.19 -12.39 -22.29
C THR A 195 10.45 -11.75 -23.46
N SER A 196 10.62 -12.33 -24.65
CA SER A 196 9.81 -11.97 -25.81
C SER A 196 8.32 -12.26 -25.62
N SER A 197 7.95 -13.16 -24.69
CA SER A 197 6.59 -13.67 -24.54
C SER A 197 5.90 -13.29 -23.23
N TYR A 198 6.63 -12.79 -22.23
CA TYR A 198 6.05 -12.31 -20.97
C TYR A 198 7.00 -11.44 -20.14
N ASP A 199 6.40 -10.62 -19.27
CA ASP A 199 7.07 -9.93 -18.17
C ASP A 199 6.56 -10.44 -16.82
N LYS A 200 7.48 -10.62 -15.87
CA LYS A 200 7.17 -11.06 -14.51
C LYS A 200 7.55 -9.97 -13.51
N TYR A 201 6.60 -9.65 -12.64
CA TYR A 201 6.78 -8.70 -11.55
C TYR A 201 6.69 -9.46 -10.22
N ILE A 202 7.65 -9.21 -9.33
CA ILE A 202 7.73 -9.83 -8.01
C ILE A 202 7.70 -8.72 -6.98
N VAL A 203 6.65 -8.70 -6.17
CA VAL A 203 6.48 -7.72 -5.08
C VAL A 203 7.27 -8.13 -3.85
N ASN A 204 7.26 -9.43 -3.59
CA ASN A 204 7.98 -10.07 -2.51
C ASN A 204 8.26 -11.52 -2.95
N ASN A 205 9.48 -12.00 -2.71
CA ASN A 205 9.94 -13.35 -3.02
C ASN A 205 9.00 -14.46 -2.50
N TYR A 206 8.19 -14.16 -1.47
CA TYR A 206 7.39 -15.15 -0.76
C TYR A 206 5.87 -15.11 -1.05
N THR A 207 5.32 -14.08 -1.72
CA THR A 207 3.86 -13.86 -1.68
C THR A 207 3.21 -13.52 -3.03
N ASN A 208 3.76 -12.59 -3.81
CA ASN A 208 3.02 -12.03 -4.96
C ASN A 208 3.79 -12.19 -6.28
N LYS A 209 3.34 -13.18 -7.07
CA LYS A 209 3.66 -13.58 -8.45
C LYS A 209 2.81 -12.90 -9.54
N TYR A 210 3.22 -11.81 -10.19
CA TYR A 210 2.47 -11.29 -11.36
C TYR A 210 3.13 -11.66 -12.68
N TYR A 211 2.33 -12.13 -13.64
CA TYR A 211 2.78 -12.52 -14.98
C TYR A 211 1.91 -11.83 -16.03
N TYR A 212 2.53 -11.02 -16.90
CA TYR A 212 1.91 -10.45 -18.08
C TYR A 212 2.46 -11.14 -19.32
N TYR A 213 1.63 -11.83 -20.09
CA TYR A 213 2.05 -12.52 -21.31
C TYR A 213 1.82 -11.61 -22.53
N PHE A 214 2.89 -11.36 -23.29
CA PHE A 214 2.93 -10.53 -24.49
C PHE A 214 3.32 -11.41 -25.69
N ASN A 215 2.35 -12.03 -26.35
CA ASN A 215 2.58 -12.61 -27.66
C ASN A 215 1.71 -11.84 -28.68
N ASP A 216 2.05 -11.91 -29.97
CA ASP A 216 1.42 -11.14 -31.08
C ASP A 216 -0.09 -11.42 -31.25
N ILE A 217 -0.66 -12.23 -30.37
CA ILE A 217 -2.07 -12.53 -30.24
C ILE A 217 -2.39 -12.55 -28.73
N PHE A 218 -2.79 -11.41 -28.16
CA PHE A 218 -3.21 -11.31 -26.76
C PHE A 218 -4.49 -12.11 -26.53
N TYR A 219 -4.43 -13.22 -25.75
CA TYR A 219 -5.61 -14.00 -25.38
C TYR A 219 -5.79 -14.33 -23.88
N LYS A 220 -4.83 -14.04 -22.97
CA LYS A 220 -5.00 -14.37 -21.54
C LYS A 220 -4.14 -13.55 -20.56
N GLY A 221 -4.78 -12.83 -19.63
CA GLY A 221 -4.12 -12.26 -18.44
C GLY A 221 -4.35 -13.15 -17.22
N VAL A 222 -3.36 -13.34 -16.33
CA VAL A 222 -3.54 -14.12 -15.09
C VAL A 222 -2.86 -13.44 -13.91
N THR A 223 -3.62 -13.13 -12.86
CA THR A 223 -3.09 -12.77 -11.54
C THR A 223 -3.12 -14.00 -10.63
N LYS A 224 -2.06 -14.21 -9.83
CA LYS A 224 -2.00 -15.29 -8.83
C LYS A 224 -1.51 -14.74 -7.50
N THR A 225 -2.28 -14.99 -6.45
CA THR A 225 -1.91 -14.71 -5.06
C THR A 225 -1.82 -16.05 -4.33
N SER A 226 -0.64 -16.37 -3.80
CA SER A 226 -0.39 -17.64 -3.12
C SER A 226 0.02 -17.39 -1.68
N HIS A 227 -0.54 -18.17 -0.76
CA HIS A 227 -0.23 -18.09 0.66
C HIS A 227 0.17 -19.47 1.18
N GLN A 228 1.18 -19.49 2.05
CA GLN A 228 1.66 -20.66 2.76
C GLN A 228 1.75 -20.34 4.24
N TYR A 229 1.04 -21.11 5.08
CA TYR A 229 1.08 -20.96 6.52
C TYR A 229 1.93 -22.05 7.19
N SER A 230 2.35 -21.79 8.42
CA SER A 230 2.97 -22.80 9.26
C SER A 230 1.92 -23.71 9.89
N ALA A 231 2.23 -25.01 10.01
CA ALA A 231 1.38 -25.98 10.71
C ALA A 231 1.11 -25.64 12.18
N GLN A 232 1.88 -24.71 12.76
CA GLN A 232 1.72 -24.24 14.14
C GLN A 232 0.51 -23.31 14.35
N TYR A 233 -0.09 -22.80 13.28
CA TYR A 233 -1.20 -21.84 13.35
C TYR A 233 -2.43 -22.31 12.53
N PRO A 234 -3.07 -23.43 12.91
CA PRO A 234 -4.20 -23.98 12.17
C PRO A 234 -5.38 -23.00 12.04
N GLN A 235 -5.55 -22.08 13.00
CA GLN A 235 -6.56 -21.03 12.91
C GLN A 235 -6.40 -20.12 11.69
N LEU A 236 -5.21 -20.02 11.11
CA LEU A 236 -4.99 -19.21 9.89
C LEU A 236 -5.60 -19.85 8.66
N LEU A 237 -6.02 -21.12 8.69
CA LEU A 237 -6.62 -21.77 7.52
C LEU A 237 -7.90 -21.04 7.05
N VAL A 238 -8.69 -20.46 7.96
CA VAL A 238 -9.91 -19.69 7.63
C VAL A 238 -9.65 -18.47 6.73
N THR A 239 -8.40 -18.00 6.68
CA THR A 239 -8.01 -16.86 5.83
C THR A 239 -8.14 -17.19 4.34
N CYS A 240 -8.02 -18.46 3.94
CA CYS A 240 -8.20 -18.87 2.54
C CYS A 240 -9.56 -18.46 1.99
N MET A 241 -10.63 -18.80 2.72
CA MET A 241 -11.99 -18.38 2.34
C MET A 241 -12.20 -16.87 2.51
N THR A 242 -11.58 -16.26 3.52
CA THR A 242 -11.65 -14.80 3.72
C THR A 242 -11.03 -14.04 2.55
N ASP A 243 -9.85 -14.44 2.09
CA ASP A 243 -9.13 -13.78 1.00
C ASP A 243 -9.78 -14.08 -0.35
N PHE A 244 -10.34 -15.28 -0.53
CA PHE A 244 -11.14 -15.57 -1.73
C PHE A 244 -12.39 -14.72 -1.80
N ARG A 245 -13.11 -14.52 -0.68
CA ARG A 245 -14.26 -13.59 -0.62
C ARG A 245 -13.86 -12.16 -0.95
N LYS A 246 -12.72 -11.67 -0.45
CA LYS A 246 -12.25 -10.32 -0.79
C LYS A 246 -12.04 -10.16 -2.30
N GLU A 247 -11.39 -11.12 -2.95
CA GLU A 247 -11.17 -11.03 -4.41
C GLU A 247 -12.49 -11.15 -5.18
N VAL A 248 -13.41 -12.03 -4.77
CA VAL A 248 -14.75 -12.14 -5.37
C VAL A 248 -15.55 -10.85 -5.19
N THR A 249 -15.55 -10.24 -4.01
CA THR A 249 -16.24 -8.95 -3.74
C THR A 249 -15.68 -7.85 -4.64
N LYS A 250 -14.36 -7.73 -4.74
CA LYS A 250 -13.70 -6.77 -5.63
C LYS A 250 -14.09 -6.98 -7.10
N LEU A 251 -14.16 -8.23 -7.56
CA LEU A 251 -14.62 -8.54 -8.93
C LEU A 251 -16.10 -8.22 -9.13
N LYS A 252 -16.96 -8.43 -8.12
CA LYS A 252 -18.35 -7.99 -8.14
C LYS A 252 -18.49 -6.48 -8.28
N GLU A 253 -17.69 -5.71 -7.55
CA GLU A 253 -17.67 -4.24 -7.63
C GLU A 253 -17.23 -3.75 -9.02
N MET A 254 -16.30 -4.46 -9.68
CA MET A 254 -15.78 -4.07 -10.98
C MET A 254 -16.64 -4.52 -12.17
N TYR A 255 -17.21 -5.72 -12.11
CA TYR A 255 -17.85 -6.38 -13.25
C TYR A 255 -19.33 -6.72 -13.04
N GLY A 256 -19.89 -6.41 -11.87
CA GLY A 256 -21.24 -6.80 -11.47
C GLY A 256 -21.32 -8.24 -10.99
N GLU A 257 -22.54 -8.76 -10.87
CA GLU A 257 -22.75 -10.12 -10.37
C GLU A 257 -22.16 -11.19 -11.31
N PRO A 258 -21.59 -12.27 -10.75
CA PRO A 258 -21.08 -13.38 -11.54
C PRO A 258 -22.22 -14.05 -12.30
N PHE A 259 -21.99 -14.43 -13.55
CA PHE A 259 -22.97 -15.21 -14.33
C PHE A 259 -22.86 -16.71 -14.04
N PHE A 260 -21.77 -17.15 -13.41
CA PHE A 260 -21.54 -18.52 -13.00
C PHE A 260 -20.68 -18.57 -11.73
N ASN A 261 -20.98 -19.51 -10.85
CA ASN A 261 -20.09 -19.94 -9.77
C ASN A 261 -20.27 -21.44 -9.54
N THR A 262 -19.23 -22.10 -9.02
CA THR A 262 -19.30 -23.51 -8.63
C THR A 262 -20.07 -23.70 -7.33
N VAL A 263 -19.94 -22.72 -6.42
CA VAL A 263 -20.62 -22.67 -5.12
C VAL A 263 -20.72 -21.22 -4.70
N ASP A 264 -21.81 -20.86 -4.01
CA ASP A 264 -21.91 -19.55 -3.39
C ASP A 264 -21.15 -19.52 -2.05
N ILE A 265 -19.95 -18.94 -2.05
CA ILE A 265 -19.09 -18.92 -0.85
C ILE A 265 -19.63 -18.03 0.28
N TYR A 266 -20.64 -17.21 0.01
CA TYR A 266 -21.31 -16.38 1.01
C TYR A 266 -22.44 -17.15 1.75
N SER A 267 -22.78 -18.36 1.31
CA SER A 267 -23.82 -19.18 1.94
C SER A 267 -23.32 -20.07 3.09
N PHE A 268 -22.01 -20.06 3.37
CA PHE A 268 -21.40 -20.90 4.40
C PHE A 268 -21.69 -20.41 5.82
N ASP A 269 -21.97 -21.33 6.73
CA ASP A 269 -22.26 -21.03 8.14
C ASP A 269 -20.96 -20.94 8.94
N ASN A 270 -20.71 -19.73 9.44
CA ASN A 270 -19.55 -19.42 10.26
C ASN A 270 -19.96 -18.90 11.65
N SER A 271 -21.17 -19.21 12.11
CA SER A 271 -21.72 -18.73 13.38
C SER A 271 -21.08 -19.38 14.62
N SER A 272 -20.37 -20.49 14.47
CA SER A 272 -19.65 -21.16 15.55
C SER A 272 -18.51 -20.30 16.12
N SER A 273 -18.44 -20.18 17.44
CA SER A 273 -17.30 -19.56 18.14
C SER A 273 -16.03 -20.43 18.11
N ASP A 274 -16.18 -21.72 17.87
CA ASP A 274 -15.09 -22.66 17.63
C ASP A 274 -14.78 -22.66 16.13
N TYR A 275 -13.63 -22.09 15.75
CA TYR A 275 -13.22 -21.94 14.37
C TYR A 275 -13.08 -23.28 13.64
N THR A 276 -12.78 -24.37 14.36
CA THR A 276 -12.61 -25.69 13.74
C THR A 276 -13.91 -26.30 13.24
N LYS A 277 -15.04 -25.76 13.69
CA LYS A 277 -16.41 -26.16 13.30
C LYS A 277 -17.06 -25.18 12.33
N GLN A 278 -16.35 -24.11 11.95
CA GLN A 278 -16.81 -23.20 10.91
C GLN A 278 -16.62 -23.86 9.55
N ASP A 279 -17.58 -23.66 8.65
CA ASP A 279 -17.49 -24.14 7.27
C ASP A 279 -16.20 -23.63 6.60
N ASP A 280 -15.81 -22.37 6.88
CA ASP A 280 -14.59 -21.78 6.35
C ASP A 280 -13.34 -22.58 6.66
N PHE A 281 -13.23 -23.12 7.87
CA PHE A 281 -12.06 -23.90 8.27
C PHE A 281 -12.02 -25.25 7.55
N ILE A 282 -13.15 -25.96 7.53
CA ILE A 282 -13.27 -27.29 6.92
C ILE A 282 -13.01 -27.20 5.42
N ILE A 283 -13.65 -26.24 4.76
CA ILE A 283 -13.52 -26.02 3.31
C ILE A 283 -12.12 -25.56 2.95
N SER A 284 -11.51 -24.67 3.74
CA SER A 284 -10.13 -24.23 3.50
C SER A 284 -9.16 -25.42 3.55
N GLN A 285 -9.34 -26.35 4.50
CA GLN A 285 -8.55 -27.58 4.51
C GLN A 285 -8.77 -28.43 3.26
N GLU A 286 -10.02 -28.62 2.83
CA GLU A 286 -10.32 -29.39 1.62
C GLU A 286 -9.69 -28.77 0.37
N ILE A 287 -9.69 -27.43 0.26
CA ILE A 287 -9.03 -26.71 -0.83
C ILE A 287 -7.51 -26.90 -0.78
N MET A 288 -6.86 -26.67 0.37
CA MET A 288 -5.41 -26.78 0.52
C MET A 288 -4.91 -28.21 0.29
N ASN A 289 -5.69 -29.21 0.69
CA ASN A 289 -5.42 -30.62 0.41
C ASN A 289 -5.67 -31.01 -1.06
N GLY A 290 -6.18 -30.09 -1.88
CA GLY A 290 -6.46 -30.32 -3.30
C GLY A 290 -7.74 -31.11 -3.58
N PHE A 291 -8.61 -31.30 -2.58
CA PHE A 291 -9.90 -31.99 -2.74
C PHE A 291 -10.98 -31.09 -3.33
N LYS A 292 -10.87 -29.76 -3.16
CA LYS A 292 -11.84 -28.79 -3.67
C LYS A 292 -11.16 -27.66 -4.45
N ILE A 293 -11.88 -27.18 -5.47
CA ILE A 293 -11.58 -25.98 -6.24
C ILE A 293 -12.90 -25.22 -6.35
N PHE A 294 -12.89 -23.94 -5.97
CA PHE A 294 -14.04 -23.06 -6.19
C PHE A 294 -13.73 -22.02 -7.24
N GLU A 295 -14.74 -21.67 -8.02
CA GLU A 295 -14.58 -20.78 -9.16
C GLU A 295 -15.79 -19.87 -9.34
N TYR A 296 -15.53 -18.61 -9.68
CA TYR A 296 -16.50 -17.57 -10.04
C TYR A 296 -16.17 -17.03 -11.42
N HIS A 297 -17.19 -16.89 -12.29
CA HIS A 297 -17.05 -16.27 -13.60
C HIS A 297 -17.86 -14.98 -13.70
N PHE A 298 -17.20 -13.94 -14.18
CA PHE A 298 -17.77 -12.63 -14.44
C PHE A 298 -17.67 -12.32 -15.93
N LYS A 299 -18.58 -11.48 -16.42
CA LYS A 299 -18.59 -11.08 -17.83
C LYS A 299 -18.37 -9.59 -17.93
N SER A 300 -17.57 -9.21 -18.92
CA SER A 300 -17.48 -7.84 -19.43
C SER A 300 -17.76 -7.86 -20.93
N ASP A 301 -17.88 -6.68 -21.54
CA ASP A 301 -18.10 -6.55 -22.98
C ASP A 301 -17.03 -7.25 -23.82
N LYS A 302 -15.83 -7.45 -23.27
CA LYS A 302 -14.65 -7.96 -24.01
C LYS A 302 -14.09 -9.28 -23.48
N SER A 303 -14.45 -9.69 -22.27
CA SER A 303 -13.78 -10.80 -21.59
C SER A 303 -14.67 -11.55 -20.60
N VAL A 304 -14.36 -12.83 -20.45
CA VAL A 304 -14.76 -13.67 -19.31
C VAL A 304 -13.65 -13.64 -18.28
N ILE A 305 -13.99 -13.25 -17.05
CA ILE A 305 -13.06 -13.20 -15.93
C ILE A 305 -13.35 -14.40 -15.03
N LYS A 306 -12.38 -15.29 -14.87
CA LYS A 306 -12.50 -16.51 -14.05
C LYS A 306 -11.62 -16.39 -12.82
N CYS A 307 -12.22 -16.34 -11.64
CA CYS A 307 -11.52 -16.31 -10.36
C CYS A 307 -11.66 -17.67 -9.68
N LYS A 308 -10.54 -18.34 -9.43
CA LYS A 308 -10.51 -19.66 -8.79
C LYS A 308 -9.67 -19.64 -7.53
N VAL A 309 -10.04 -20.47 -6.56
CA VAL A 309 -9.19 -20.83 -5.42
C VAL A 309 -8.91 -22.33 -5.45
N SER A 310 -7.64 -22.70 -5.28
CA SER A 310 -7.17 -24.09 -5.28
C SER A 310 -6.03 -24.28 -4.29
N SER A 311 -5.56 -25.51 -4.12
CA SER A 311 -4.27 -25.80 -3.51
C SER A 311 -3.12 -25.05 -4.23
N LEU A 312 -1.98 -24.92 -3.53
CA LEU A 312 -0.81 -24.19 -4.03
C LEU A 312 -0.38 -24.68 -5.43
N ASP A 313 -0.41 -23.77 -6.40
CA ASP A 313 -0.11 -24.03 -7.81
C ASP A 313 1.29 -23.49 -8.19
N ASP A 314 2.34 -24.08 -7.61
CA ASP A 314 3.75 -23.70 -7.82
C ASP A 314 4.65 -24.85 -8.33
N GLY A 315 4.04 -25.99 -8.69
CA GLY A 315 4.74 -27.18 -9.19
C GLY A 315 5.39 -28.04 -8.10
N ARG A 316 5.23 -27.70 -6.81
CA ARG A 316 5.66 -28.53 -5.68
C ARG A 316 4.58 -29.54 -5.29
N GLN A 317 4.91 -30.47 -4.39
CA GLN A 317 3.92 -31.37 -3.79
C GLN A 317 2.84 -30.58 -3.05
N ILE A 318 1.61 -31.12 -3.05
CA ILE A 318 0.45 -30.56 -2.33
C ILE A 318 0.86 -30.29 -0.88
N GLN A 319 0.65 -29.05 -0.43
CA GLN A 319 0.91 -28.66 0.94
C GLN A 319 -0.43 -28.39 1.66
N PRO A 320 -0.70 -29.07 2.78
CA PRO A 320 -2.00 -29.00 3.45
C PRO A 320 -2.24 -27.66 4.19
N TRP A 321 -1.32 -26.72 4.06
CA TRP A 321 -1.34 -25.38 4.65
C TRP A 321 -1.04 -24.28 3.62
N ALA A 322 -1.25 -24.55 2.32
CA ALA A 322 -1.02 -23.57 1.27
C ALA A 322 -2.10 -23.60 0.18
N TYR A 323 -2.43 -22.43 -0.33
CA TYR A 323 -3.44 -22.24 -1.37
C TYR A 323 -3.03 -21.17 -2.38
N THR A 324 -3.76 -21.09 -3.48
CA THR A 324 -3.62 -20.06 -4.52
C THR A 324 -4.98 -19.57 -4.97
N ILE A 325 -5.15 -18.26 -4.98
CA ILE A 325 -6.25 -17.58 -5.67
C ILE A 325 -5.71 -17.09 -7.01
N ALA A 326 -6.34 -17.48 -8.10
CA ALA A 326 -5.96 -17.09 -9.44
C ALA A 326 -7.13 -16.45 -10.16
N THR A 327 -6.94 -15.24 -10.69
CA THR A 327 -7.91 -14.60 -11.58
C THR A 327 -7.35 -14.58 -12.98
N SER A 328 -8.10 -15.13 -13.93
CA SER A 328 -7.75 -15.14 -15.34
C SER A 328 -8.75 -14.34 -16.16
N TYR A 329 -8.26 -13.67 -17.19
CA TYR A 329 -9.01 -12.85 -18.11
C TYR A 329 -8.88 -13.48 -19.48
N GLU A 330 -9.96 -14.03 -19.99
CA GLU A 330 -10.02 -14.71 -21.28
C GLU A 330 -10.93 -13.91 -22.22
N ALA A 331 -10.64 -13.91 -23.52
CA ALA A 331 -11.53 -13.31 -24.50
C ALA A 331 -12.94 -13.91 -24.40
N ASN A 332 -13.97 -13.12 -24.71
CA ASN A 332 -15.27 -13.71 -24.98
C ASN A 332 -15.10 -14.66 -26.19
N GLU A 333 -15.47 -15.93 -26.04
CA GLU A 333 -15.60 -16.83 -27.19
C GLU A 333 -16.75 -16.31 -28.07
N ASP A 334 -16.48 -16.09 -29.36
CA ASP A 334 -17.47 -15.62 -30.36
C ASP A 334 -18.58 -16.64 -30.63
#